data_AF-A0ABD3IJ12-F1
#
_entry.id   AF-A0ABD3IJ12-F1
#
_cell.length_a   1.000
_cell.length_b   1.000
_cell.length_c   1.000
_cell.angle_alpha   90.00
_cell.angle_beta   90.00
_cell.angle_gamma   90.00
#
_symmetry.space_group_name_H-M   'P 1'
#
loop_
_entity.id
_entity.type
_entity.pdbx_description
1 polymer ?
#
loop_
_entity_poly.entity_id
_entity_poly.type
_entity_poly.pdbx_seq_one_letter_code
_entity_poly.pdbx_strand_id
1 'polypeptide(L)'
;MKGPSGEQIQDFHDKISEKFEFVAHHEGVHRFCFTNKSPYHETIDFDVHVGHFTFYDQHAEDEHFNPLLEQIGKLEEALYNIQFEQHWLEAETERQAIVDAMRRRAVHKAFFESAALIGASVLQVYLLRHLFERKLGFSGV
;
A
#
# COMPACT_ATOMS: atom_id res chain seq x y z
N MET A 1 12.79 3.85 -13.40
CA MET A 1 12.75 2.96 -14.57
C MET A 1 13.43 3.65 -15.73
N LYS A 2 14.31 2.92 -16.43
CA LYS A 2 15.01 3.44 -17.60
C LYS A 2 14.75 2.58 -18.83
N GLY A 3 14.65 3.23 -19.99
CA GLY A 3 14.53 2.54 -21.26
C GLY A 3 15.87 2.08 -21.83
N PRO A 4 15.86 1.48 -23.03
CA PRO A 4 17.04 0.84 -23.63
C PRO A 4 18.20 1.79 -23.91
N SER A 5 17.90 3.07 -24.17
CA SER A 5 18.91 4.10 -24.42
C SER A 5 19.37 4.79 -23.12
N GLY A 6 18.86 4.34 -21.96
CA GLY A 6 19.15 4.91 -20.65
C GLY A 6 18.30 6.13 -20.29
N GLU A 7 17.32 6.48 -21.14
CA GLU A 7 16.33 7.50 -20.89
C GLU A 7 15.48 7.16 -19.67
N GLN A 8 15.16 8.16 -18.85
CA GLN A 8 14.28 7.96 -17.71
C GLN A 8 12.83 7.87 -18.22
N ILE A 9 12.18 6.74 -18.00
CA ILE A 9 10.75 6.56 -18.34
C ILE A 9 9.88 7.02 -17.17
N GLN A 10 10.17 6.52 -15.97
CA GLN A 10 9.36 6.79 -14.78
C GLN A 10 10.23 6.78 -13.53
N ASP A 11 10.02 7.70 -12.59
CA ASP A 11 10.68 7.70 -11.28
C ASP A 11 9.65 7.84 -10.16
N PHE A 12 9.82 7.05 -9.10
CA PHE A 12 8.93 7.04 -7.95
C PHE A 12 9.76 7.21 -6.68
N HIS A 13 9.26 8.03 -5.76
CA HIS A 13 9.89 8.29 -4.48
C HIS A 13 8.90 8.06 -3.35
N ASP A 14 9.41 7.49 -2.25
CA ASP A 14 8.68 7.30 -0.99
C ASP A 14 7.34 6.56 -1.17
N LYS A 15 7.35 5.55 -2.06
CA LYS A 15 6.21 4.67 -2.33
C LYS A 15 6.40 3.32 -1.66
N ILE A 16 5.32 2.81 -1.07
CA ILE A 16 5.25 1.48 -0.44
C ILE A 16 4.64 0.45 -1.40
N SER A 17 3.92 0.91 -2.43
CA SER A 17 3.31 0.13 -3.50
C SER A 17 3.07 1.06 -4.69
N GLU A 18 3.26 0.58 -5.93
CA GLU A 18 2.84 1.30 -7.14
C GLU A 18 2.53 0.32 -8.29
N LYS A 19 1.43 0.56 -9.03
CA LYS A 19 1.08 -0.13 -10.28
C LYS A 19 1.07 0.92 -11.40
N PHE A 20 1.77 0.64 -12.50
CA PHE A 20 1.75 1.52 -13.67
C PHE A 20 1.94 0.73 -14.95
N GLU A 21 1.51 1.32 -16.06
CA GLU A 21 1.62 0.77 -17.41
C GLU A 21 2.35 1.78 -18.29
N PHE A 22 3.15 1.28 -19.24
CA PHE A 22 3.84 2.11 -20.21
C PHE A 22 3.98 1.36 -21.52
N VAL A 23 4.15 2.09 -22.63
CA VAL A 23 4.39 1.54 -23.96
C VAL A 23 5.88 1.59 -24.27
N ALA A 24 6.45 0.46 -24.67
CA ALA A 24 7.83 0.39 -25.14
C ALA A 24 7.93 0.92 -26.58
N HIS A 25 8.44 2.14 -26.76
CA HIS A 25 8.61 2.75 -28.08
C HIS A 25 9.84 2.28 -28.84
N HIS A 26 10.83 1.75 -28.12
CA HIS A 26 12.10 1.31 -28.68
C HIS A 26 12.40 -0.11 -28.22
N GLU A 27 12.88 -0.93 -29.16
CA GLU A 27 13.35 -2.27 -28.85
C GLU A 27 14.58 -2.22 -27.95
N GLY A 28 14.61 -3.12 -26.97
CA GLY A 28 15.77 -3.34 -26.12
C GLY A 28 15.44 -3.48 -24.63
N VAL A 29 16.50 -3.49 -23.82
CA VAL A 29 16.41 -3.86 -22.40
C VAL A 29 15.93 -2.69 -21.55
N HIS A 30 14.77 -2.88 -20.92
CA HIS A 30 14.24 -1.95 -19.92
C HIS A 30 14.78 -2.30 -18.52
N ARG A 31 15.16 -1.27 -17.75
CA ARG A 31 15.76 -1.44 -16.41
C ARG A 31 14.83 -0.92 -15.31
N PHE A 32 14.48 -1.83 -14.41
CA PHE A 32 13.74 -1.55 -13.18
C PHE A 32 14.72 -1.56 -12.01
N CYS A 33 14.77 -0.47 -11.25
CA CYS A 33 15.69 -0.31 -10.13
C CYS A 33 14.90 0.02 -8.87
N PHE A 34 15.23 -0.65 -7.78
CA PHE A 34 14.70 -0.39 -6.45
C PHE A 34 15.83 0.05 -5.54
N THR A 35 15.61 1.11 -4.76
CA THR A 35 16.61 1.64 -3.83
C THR A 35 16.03 1.64 -2.43
N ASN A 36 16.58 0.78 -1.58
CA ASN A 36 16.25 0.77 -0.16
C ASN A 36 17.07 1.85 0.58
N LYS A 37 16.38 2.84 1.15
CA LYS A 37 17.00 3.88 2.01
C LYS A 37 16.90 3.55 3.50
N SER A 38 16.16 2.49 3.86
CA SER A 38 15.98 2.03 5.24
C SER A 38 17.23 1.32 5.76
N PRO A 39 17.55 1.45 7.07
CA PRO A 39 18.62 0.68 7.69
C PRO A 39 18.28 -0.82 7.84
N TYR A 40 17.03 -1.22 7.59
CA TYR A 40 16.56 -2.60 7.70
C TYR A 40 16.39 -3.25 6.32
N HIS A 41 16.41 -4.58 6.28
CA HIS A 41 16.11 -5.33 5.07
C HIS A 41 14.64 -5.18 4.67
N GLU A 42 14.41 -4.74 3.44
CA GLU A 42 13.09 -4.65 2.83
C GLU A 42 12.93 -5.78 1.81
N THR A 43 11.75 -6.39 1.79
CA THR A 43 11.37 -7.40 0.79
C THR A 43 10.49 -6.72 -0.24
N ILE A 44 10.80 -6.92 -1.52
CA ILE A 44 10.07 -6.33 -2.64
C ILE A 44 9.39 -7.46 -3.39
N ASP A 45 8.08 -7.34 -3.53
CA ASP A 45 7.30 -8.13 -4.47
C ASP A 45 7.21 -7.36 -5.78
N PHE A 46 7.68 -7.94 -6.86
CA PHE A 46 7.81 -7.28 -8.15
C PHE A 46 7.41 -8.22 -9.27
N ASP A 47 6.44 -7.77 -10.07
CA ASP A 47 5.92 -8.48 -11.23
C ASP A 47 5.85 -7.51 -12.41
N VAL A 48 6.20 -8.01 -13.60
CA VAL A 48 6.11 -7.27 -14.87
C VAL A 48 5.46 -8.15 -15.90
N HIS A 49 4.39 -7.64 -16.49
CA HIS A 49 3.76 -8.23 -17.64
C HIS A 49 4.07 -7.46 -18.90
N VAL A 50 4.32 -8.20 -19.99
CA VAL A 50 4.50 -7.63 -21.32
C VAL A 50 3.35 -8.12 -22.19
N GLY A 51 2.41 -7.24 -22.48
CA GLY A 51 1.36 -7.51 -23.47
C GLY A 51 1.97 -7.64 -24.86
N HIS A 52 1.74 -8.77 -25.53
CA HIS A 52 2.31 -9.07 -26.83
C HIS A 52 1.26 -8.83 -27.93
N PHE A 53 1.50 -7.88 -28.83
CA PHE A 53 0.86 -7.94 -30.15
C PHE A 53 1.78 -8.75 -31.06
N THR A 54 1.49 -10.04 -31.23
CA THR A 54 2.27 -10.88 -32.15
C THR A 54 1.94 -10.46 -33.58
N PHE A 55 2.64 -9.46 -34.12
CA PHE A 55 2.76 -9.34 -35.56
C PHE A 55 3.80 -10.37 -35.99
N TYR A 56 3.37 -11.62 -36.17
CA TYR A 56 4.17 -12.70 -36.72
C TYR A 56 4.49 -12.37 -38.18
N ASP A 57 5.50 -11.54 -38.38
CA ASP A 57 6.22 -11.49 -39.63
C ASP A 57 7.18 -12.68 -39.64
N GLN A 58 6.67 -13.87 -40.01
CA GLN A 58 7.36 -14.90 -40.80
C GLN A 58 6.63 -16.27 -40.81
N HIS A 59 6.23 -16.65 -42.03
CA HIS A 59 6.17 -17.99 -42.61
C HIS A 59 4.91 -18.87 -42.41
N ALA A 60 4.06 -18.81 -43.45
CA ALA A 60 3.53 -19.91 -44.27
C ALA A 60 2.88 -21.14 -43.60
N GLU A 61 1.62 -21.37 -44.01
CA GLU A 61 0.71 -22.49 -43.71
C GLU A 61 0.00 -22.44 -42.34
N ASP A 62 -1.04 -21.60 -42.25
CA ASP A 62 -2.37 -21.94 -41.68
C ASP A 62 -3.28 -20.70 -41.57
N GLU A 63 -3.73 -20.17 -42.72
CA GLU A 63 -4.59 -18.97 -42.79
C GLU A 63 -5.95 -19.13 -42.06
N HIS A 64 -6.35 -20.35 -41.67
CA HIS A 64 -7.63 -20.61 -41.00
C HIS A 64 -7.56 -20.62 -39.47
N PHE A 65 -6.38 -20.83 -38.87
CA PHE A 65 -6.22 -20.88 -37.40
C PHE A 65 -5.80 -19.53 -36.79
N ASN A 66 -5.25 -18.62 -37.61
CA ASN A 66 -4.88 -17.26 -37.18
C ASN A 66 -5.97 -16.50 -36.40
N PRO A 67 -7.23 -16.40 -36.87
CA PRO A 67 -8.24 -15.62 -36.15
C PRO A 67 -8.66 -16.27 -34.81
N LEU A 68 -8.51 -17.59 -34.67
CA LEU A 68 -8.77 -18.33 -33.42
C LEU A 68 -7.63 -18.14 -32.43
N LEU A 69 -6.38 -18.24 -32.89
CA LEU A 69 -5.18 -18.01 -32.08
C LEU A 69 -5.11 -16.56 -31.59
N GLU A 70 -5.51 -15.60 -32.42
CA GLU A 70 -5.59 -14.18 -32.02
C GLU A 70 -6.64 -13.96 -30.91
N GLN A 71 -7.80 -14.62 -30.99
CA GLN A 71 -8.82 -14.54 -29.95
C GLN A 71 -8.38 -15.20 -28.64
N ILE A 72 -7.67 -16.33 -28.72
CA ILE A 72 -7.11 -17.02 -27.55
C ILE A 72 -6.05 -16.13 -26.89
N GLY A 73 -5.16 -15.50 -27.68
CA GLY A 73 -4.16 -14.56 -27.16
C GLY A 73 -4.78 -13.34 -26.48
N LYS A 74 -5.83 -12.75 -27.07
CA LYS A 74 -6.59 -11.66 -26.44
C LYS A 74 -7.25 -12.08 -25.13
N LEU A 75 -7.78 -13.31 -25.07
CA LEU A 75 -8.40 -13.83 -23.85
C LEU A 75 -7.35 -14.11 -22.77
N GLU A 76 -6.19 -14.64 -23.14
CA GLU A 76 -5.05 -14.88 -22.24
C GLU A 76 -4.54 -13.56 -21.63
N GLU A 77 -4.37 -12.53 -22.44
CA GLU A 77 -3.99 -11.19 -21.98
C GLU A 77 -5.05 -10.57 -21.05
N ALA A 78 -6.33 -10.67 -21.42
CA ALA A 78 -7.43 -10.18 -20.57
C ALA A 78 -7.49 -10.93 -19.23
N LEU A 79 -7.29 -12.26 -19.24
CA LEU A 79 -7.26 -13.09 -18.03
C LEU A 79 -6.07 -12.70 -17.15
N TYR A 80 -4.88 -12.52 -17.73
CA TYR A 80 -3.70 -12.08 -17.00
C TYR A 80 -3.94 -10.73 -16.33
N ASN A 81 -4.48 -9.76 -17.05
CA ASN A 81 -4.73 -8.43 -16.49
C ASN A 81 -5.68 -8.48 -15.29
N ILE A 82 -6.75 -9.30 -15.36
CA ILE A 82 -7.67 -9.51 -14.24
C ILE A 82 -6.96 -10.15 -13.05
N GLN A 83 -6.18 -11.22 -13.29
CA GLN A 83 -5.47 -11.91 -12.21
C GLN A 83 -4.44 -11.01 -11.53
N PHE A 84 -3.71 -10.23 -12.32
CA PHE A 84 -2.76 -9.25 -11.83
C PHE A 84 -3.44 -8.16 -11.00
N GLU A 85 -4.57 -7.62 -11.48
CA GLU A 85 -5.38 -6.66 -10.71
C GLU A 85 -5.91 -7.25 -9.40
N GLN A 86 -6.37 -8.49 -9.43
CA GLN A 86 -6.85 -9.16 -8.24
C GLN A 86 -5.73 -9.31 -7.20
N HIS A 87 -4.57 -9.82 -7.60
CA HIS A 87 -3.40 -9.92 -6.71
C HIS A 87 -2.99 -8.56 -6.12
N TRP A 88 -2.99 -7.52 -6.96
CA TRP A 88 -2.72 -6.15 -6.54
C TRP A 88 -3.73 -5.64 -5.50
N LEU A 89 -5.03 -5.81 -5.76
CA LEU A 89 -6.10 -5.36 -4.87
C LEU A 89 -6.12 -6.12 -3.54
N GLU A 90 -5.85 -7.42 -3.56
CA GLU A 90 -5.72 -8.24 -2.35
C GLU A 90 -4.57 -7.72 -1.47
N ALA A 91 -3.39 -7.49 -2.05
CA ALA A 91 -2.23 -6.96 -1.32
C ALA A 91 -2.50 -5.59 -0.68
N GLU A 92 -3.22 -4.70 -1.37
CA GLU A 92 -3.59 -3.38 -0.82
C GLU A 92 -4.65 -3.51 0.29
N THR A 93 -5.63 -4.39 0.12
CA THR A 93 -6.72 -4.60 1.08
C THR A 93 -6.20 -5.17 2.41
N GLU A 94 -5.28 -6.14 2.35
CA GLU A 94 -4.66 -6.69 3.57
C GLU A 94 -3.92 -5.61 4.38
N ARG A 95 -3.18 -4.73 3.69
CA ARG A 95 -2.47 -3.61 4.34
C ARG A 95 -3.44 -2.64 5.00
N GLN A 96 -4.51 -2.25 4.31
CA GLN A 96 -5.53 -1.36 4.86
C GLN A 96 -6.20 -1.97 6.10
N ALA A 97 -6.50 -3.27 6.08
CA ALA A 97 -7.09 -3.97 7.22
C ALA A 97 -6.19 -3.92 8.47
N ILE A 98 -4.87 -4.07 8.29
CA ILE A 98 -3.90 -3.97 9.40
C ILE A 98 -3.87 -2.54 9.96
N VAL A 99 -3.77 -1.53 9.10
CA VAL A 99 -3.74 -0.11 9.50
C VAL A 99 -5.02 0.26 10.26
N ASP A 100 -6.18 -0.15 9.78
CA ASP A 100 -7.46 0.13 10.43
C ASP A 100 -7.62 -0.59 11.78
N ALA A 101 -7.10 -1.81 11.90
CA ALA A 101 -7.05 -2.51 13.18
C ALA A 101 -6.15 -1.78 14.20
N MET A 102 -4.96 -1.35 13.78
CA MET A 102 -4.05 -0.58 14.63
C MET A 102 -4.65 0.77 15.04
N ARG A 103 -5.24 1.50 14.07
CA ARG A 103 -5.90 2.79 14.30
C ARG A 103 -7.01 2.68 15.34
N ARG A 104 -7.89 1.67 15.22
CA ARG A 104 -8.98 1.46 16.20
C ARG A 104 -8.44 1.22 17.60
N ARG A 105 -7.41 0.37 17.76
CA ARG A 105 -6.78 0.11 19.06
C ARG A 105 -6.14 1.38 19.65
N ALA A 106 -5.45 2.17 18.82
CA ALA A 106 -4.82 3.41 19.23
C ALA A 106 -5.85 4.44 19.74
N VAL A 107 -6.96 4.62 19.01
CA VAL A 107 -8.04 5.54 19.40
C VAL A 107 -8.67 5.12 20.73
N HIS A 108 -8.95 3.83 20.93
CA HIS A 108 -9.49 3.35 22.20
C HIS A 108 -8.51 3.60 23.36
N LYS A 109 -7.22 3.30 23.18
CA LYS A 109 -6.20 3.59 24.21
C LYS A 109 -6.15 5.07 24.56
N ALA A 110 -6.11 5.94 23.55
CA ALA A 110 -6.08 7.39 23.75
C ALA A 110 -7.33 7.91 24.48
N PHE A 111 -8.50 7.35 24.19
CA PHE A 111 -9.73 7.68 24.88
C PHE A 111 -9.68 7.28 26.37
N PHE A 112 -9.27 6.05 26.68
CA PHE A 112 -9.15 5.58 28.07
C PHE A 112 -8.10 6.37 28.86
N GLU A 113 -6.96 6.66 28.25
CA GLU A 113 -5.90 7.47 28.86
C GLU A 113 -6.41 8.89 29.16
N SER A 114 -7.11 9.52 28.21
CA SER A 114 -7.73 10.83 28.41
C SER A 114 -8.79 10.81 29.52
N ALA A 115 -9.65 9.80 29.55
CA ALA A 115 -10.67 9.65 30.59
C ALA A 115 -10.05 9.47 31.98
N ALA A 116 -8.97 8.67 32.09
CA ALA A 116 -8.23 8.48 33.33
C ALA A 116 -7.59 9.77 33.82
N LEU A 117 -6.99 10.57 32.93
CA LEU A 117 -6.41 11.88 33.26
C LEU A 117 -7.45 12.87 33.78
N ILE A 118 -8.63 12.91 33.14
CA ILE A 118 -9.75 13.74 33.60
C ILE A 118 -10.22 13.29 34.99
N GLY A 119 -10.40 11.98 35.18
CA GLY A 119 -10.80 11.40 36.46
C GLY A 119 -9.81 11.70 37.59
N ALA A 120 -8.50 11.54 37.33
CA ALA A 120 -7.45 11.88 38.28
C ALA A 120 -7.45 13.37 38.63
N SER A 121 -7.64 14.25 37.64
CA SER A 121 -7.72 15.70 37.85
C SER A 121 -8.91 16.09 38.74
N VAL A 122 -10.08 15.51 38.50
CA VAL A 122 -11.28 15.75 39.34
C VAL A 122 -11.06 15.23 40.76
N LEU A 123 -10.52 14.02 40.90
CA LEU A 123 -10.22 13.44 42.21
C LEU A 123 -9.23 14.29 43.00
N GLN A 124 -8.19 14.79 42.33
CA GLN A 124 -7.20 15.68 42.94
C GLN A 124 -7.85 16.96 43.49
N VAL A 125 -8.73 17.62 42.70
CA VAL A 125 -9.44 18.82 43.16
C VAL A 125 -10.39 18.52 44.33
N TYR A 126 -11.10 17.38 44.28
CA TYR A 126 -11.99 16.95 45.34
C TYR A 126 -11.25 16.71 46.66
N LEU A 127 -10.14 15.96 46.63
CA LEU A 127 -9.34 15.67 47.82
C LEU A 127 -8.78 16.96 48.45
N LEU A 128 -8.30 17.90 47.63
CA LEU A 128 -7.81 19.19 48.12
C LEU A 128 -8.94 19.97 48.81
N ARG A 129 -10.11 20.11 48.19
CA ARG A 129 -11.25 20.80 48.82
C ARG A 129 -11.67 20.13 50.13
N HIS A 130 -11.79 18.81 50.14
CA HIS A 130 -12.22 18.07 51.33
C HIS A 130 -11.24 18.20 52.50
N LEU A 131 -9.93 18.18 52.23
CA LEU A 131 -8.91 18.38 53.25
C LEU A 131 -8.96 19.80 53.84
N PHE A 132 -9.16 20.82 53.02
CA PHE A 132 -9.26 22.21 53.50
C PHE A 132 -10.55 22.48 54.29
N GLU A 133 -11.69 21.94 53.87
CA GLU A 133 -12.96 22.05 54.61
C GLU A 133 -12.87 21.41 56.00
N ARG A 134 -12.29 20.21 56.11
CA ARG A 134 -12.08 19.57 57.42
C ARG A 134 -11.10 20.32 58.31
N LYS A 135 -10.06 20.92 57.74
CA LYS A 135 -9.06 21.66 58.52
C LYS A 135 -9.59 22.99 59.05
N LEU A 136 -10.44 23.69 58.29
CA LEU A 136 -11.13 24.91 58.73
C LEU A 136 -12.14 24.63 59.85
N GLY A 137 -12.85 23.49 59.79
CA GLY A 137 -13.78 23.07 60.85
C GLY A 137 -13.12 22.67 62.18
N PHE A 138 -11.82 22.32 62.17
CA PHE A 138 -11.08 21.94 63.38
C PHE A 138 -10.34 23.11 64.04
N SER A 139 -10.16 24.23 63.33
CA SER A 139 -9.47 25.43 63.84
C SER A 139 -10.42 26.53 64.33
N GLY A 140 -11.74 26.28 64.30
CA GLY A 140 -12.78 27.18 64.79
C GLY A 140 -13.50 26.60 66.01
N VAL A 141 -12.77 26.33 67.08
CA VAL A 141 -13.26 26.19 68.46
C VAL A 141 -12.27 26.89 69.38
#